data_AF-A0A970NH12-F1
#
_entry.id   AF-A0A970NH12-F1
#
_cell.length_a   1.000
_cell.length_b   1.000
_cell.length_c   1.000
_cell.angle_alpha   90.00
_cell.angle_beta   90.00
_cell.angle_gamma   90.00
#
_symmetry.space_group_name_H-M   'P 1'
#
loop_
_entity.id
_entity.type
_entity.pdbx_description
1 polymer ?
#
loop_
_entity_poly.entity_id
_entity_poly.type
_entity_poly.pdbx_seq_one_letter_code
_entity_poly.pdbx_strand_id
1 'polypeptide(L)'
;MTEYIANNPNAVLEIPFTEAEMKEAEVLKDARISELNNISSMGTLSPLQVQINGSLVNVPPHMSVYMSVIEGQAMVPLSWMAGQLGATSVEWDAATRTATITTPQDFYSMEKFSSFATALRSDIDEYNEQIWSLPDKGRDLQLPDLVPDRHFALELEQFKPASEGLILPAPRPYITIAITSPDGIYEHSMVAHSIENHQDHYYLPMDWLEWLFNAQVSYNEATNILSIQTPDLEQIKSEIERIETALIPNSAEEAIKLWGRGMQTRNGALQYAALSPQLRQEANKSACVRQSFWVTGVSSPQVGPITITNQNELSETEVEYTISFPEIMSGQTYAIATEKMVVEKLSDNGREGWFITQILQASGYGIIDHETTSEEVLSFIKAYEGQTRMLTFDEIEWVMQEDTKRIDELGLDANSDFPNGFYIYNKSDQTNSLKIAENAKVYLVNWHDLSNHTLTDVNGLAERMAEYQAPYHLTIEDGVIAEILEQYTP
;
A
#
# COMPACT_ATOMS: atom_id res chain seq x y z
N MET A 1 52.98 -17.96 15.05
CA MET A 1 52.57 -19.30 14.56
C MET A 1 52.93 -19.50 13.09
N THR A 2 52.83 -18.47 12.26
CA THR A 2 53.13 -18.48 10.82
C THR A 2 54.60 -18.78 10.47
N GLU A 3 55.56 -18.45 11.34
CA GLU A 3 57.00 -18.65 11.11
C GLU A 3 57.51 -20.07 11.47
N TYR A 4 56.73 -20.85 12.24
CA TYR A 4 57.10 -22.20 12.68
C TYR A 4 56.73 -23.28 11.63
N ILE A 5 55.66 -23.04 10.87
CA ILE A 5 55.12 -23.98 9.86
C ILE A 5 55.99 -24.01 8.60
N ALA A 6 56.63 -22.89 8.24
CA ALA A 6 57.48 -22.80 7.04
C ALA A 6 58.77 -23.65 7.12
N ASN A 7 59.22 -24.01 8.34
CA ASN A 7 60.50 -24.69 8.55
C ASN A 7 60.38 -26.20 8.85
N ASN A 8 59.17 -26.78 8.95
CA ASN A 8 58.98 -28.19 9.31
C ASN A 8 57.83 -28.86 8.53
N PRO A 9 58.02 -29.22 7.24
CA PRO A 9 56.94 -29.68 6.35
C PRO A 9 56.39 -31.09 6.65
N ASN A 10 56.98 -31.83 7.59
CA ASN A 10 56.54 -33.17 8.01
C ASN A 10 56.09 -33.25 9.49
N ALA A 11 55.85 -32.11 10.14
CA ALA A 11 55.31 -32.12 11.50
C ALA A 11 53.83 -32.51 11.47
N VAL A 12 53.51 -33.74 11.87
CA VAL A 12 52.15 -34.14 12.22
C VAL A 12 51.81 -33.43 13.53
N LEU A 13 51.01 -32.37 13.42
CA LEU A 13 50.34 -31.77 14.57
C LEU A 13 49.25 -32.75 15.02
N GLU A 14 49.60 -33.68 15.90
CA GLU A 14 48.59 -34.30 16.75
C GLU A 14 48.04 -33.20 17.66
N ILE A 15 46.93 -32.62 17.26
CA ILE A 15 46.13 -31.76 18.13
C ILE A 15 45.42 -32.71 19.09
N PRO A 16 45.76 -32.75 20.39
CA PRO A 16 45.04 -33.58 21.32
C PRO A 16 43.66 -32.95 21.51
N PHE A 17 42.64 -33.56 20.89
CA PHE A 17 41.26 -33.26 21.24
C PHE A 17 41.06 -33.60 22.71
N THR A 18 40.45 -32.68 23.45
CA THR A 18 40.07 -32.94 24.83
C THR A 18 38.98 -34.01 24.88
N GLU A 19 38.91 -34.75 25.98
CA GLU A 19 37.90 -35.80 26.19
C GLU A 19 36.46 -35.26 26.07
N ALA A 20 36.27 -33.95 26.31
CA ALA A 20 35.01 -33.23 26.11
C ALA A 20 34.66 -33.04 24.63
N GLU A 21 35.61 -32.63 23.79
CA GLU A 21 35.42 -32.44 22.35
C GLU A 21 35.14 -33.77 21.63
N MET A 22 35.78 -34.86 22.05
CA MET A 22 35.45 -36.19 21.53
C MET A 22 34.04 -36.63 21.93
N LYS A 23 33.63 -36.35 23.17
CA LYS A 23 32.27 -36.64 23.64
C LYS A 23 31.21 -35.85 22.86
N GLU A 24 31.48 -34.59 22.57
CA GLU A 24 30.58 -33.74 21.79
C GLU A 24 30.44 -34.23 20.34
N ALA A 25 31.55 -34.63 19.71
CA ALA A 25 31.54 -35.24 18.37
C ALA A 25 30.81 -36.59 18.34
N GLU A 26 30.91 -37.38 19.41
CA GLU A 26 30.24 -38.68 19.55
C GLU A 26 28.74 -38.50 19.79
N VAL A 27 28.33 -37.50 20.57
CA VAL A 27 26.93 -37.09 20.74
C VAL A 27 26.34 -36.58 19.42
N LEU A 28 27.08 -35.78 18.64
CA LEU A 28 26.64 -35.31 17.32
C LEU A 28 26.48 -36.46 16.33
N LYS A 29 27.39 -37.44 16.36
CA LYS A 29 27.32 -38.63 15.51
C LYS A 29 26.13 -39.51 15.89
N ASP A 30 25.89 -39.72 17.18
CA ASP A 30 24.77 -40.53 17.67
C ASP A 30 23.42 -39.85 17.42
N ALA A 31 23.34 -38.52 17.52
CA ALA A 31 22.17 -37.74 17.11
C ALA A 31 21.86 -37.93 15.62
N ARG A 32 22.89 -37.86 14.76
CA ARG A 32 22.75 -38.06 13.31
C ARG A 32 22.34 -39.49 12.94
N ILE A 33 22.85 -40.49 13.66
CA ILE A 33 22.47 -41.89 13.50
C ILE A 33 21.04 -42.12 14.00
N SER A 34 20.62 -41.47 15.08
CA SER A 34 19.25 -41.52 15.58
C SER A 34 18.25 -40.87 14.62
N GLU A 35 18.62 -39.77 13.96
CA GLU A 35 17.81 -39.17 12.88
C GLU A 35 17.70 -40.11 11.68
N LEU A 36 18.81 -40.70 11.23
CA LEU A 36 18.81 -41.70 10.13
C LEU A 36 17.98 -42.96 10.45
N ASN A 37 17.96 -43.38 11.71
CA ASN A 37 17.16 -44.51 12.17
C ASN A 37 15.66 -44.16 12.32
N ASN A 38 15.32 -42.93 12.70
CA ASN A 38 13.93 -42.44 12.69
C ASN A 38 13.38 -42.30 11.25
N ILE A 39 14.24 -41.95 10.28
CA ILE A 39 13.87 -41.93 8.85
C ILE A 39 13.53 -43.33 8.33
N SER A 40 14.11 -44.39 8.90
CA SER A 40 13.86 -45.77 8.47
C SER A 40 12.66 -46.44 9.15
N SER A 41 12.02 -45.79 10.14
CA SER A 41 10.80 -46.31 10.81
C SER A 41 9.50 -45.64 10.38
N MET A 42 9.53 -44.63 9.50
CA MET A 42 8.33 -44.10 8.85
C MET A 42 7.95 -45.03 7.69
N GLY A 43 6.75 -45.62 7.75
CA GLY A 43 6.23 -46.48 6.69
C GLY A 43 6.30 -45.79 5.33
N THR A 44 6.56 -46.57 4.28
CA THR A 44 6.72 -46.13 2.89
C THR A 44 5.43 -45.50 2.35
N LEU A 45 5.21 -44.22 2.62
CA LEU A 45 4.42 -43.36 1.75
C LEU A 45 5.35 -42.90 0.63
N SER A 46 4.92 -43.07 -0.61
CA SER A 46 5.62 -42.49 -1.75
C SER A 46 5.77 -40.98 -1.52
N PRO A 47 6.95 -40.39 -1.79
CA PRO A 47 7.16 -38.96 -1.58
C PRO A 47 6.13 -38.15 -2.37
N LEU A 48 5.66 -37.05 -1.79
CA LEU A 48 4.70 -36.16 -2.43
C LEU A 48 5.25 -35.67 -3.77
N GLN A 49 4.46 -35.83 -4.82
CA GLN A 49 4.84 -35.47 -6.18
C GLN A 49 4.34 -34.05 -6.50
N VAL A 50 5.12 -33.30 -7.27
CA VAL A 50 4.77 -31.94 -7.68
C VAL A 50 4.62 -31.89 -9.19
N GLN A 51 3.49 -31.37 -9.66
CA GLN A 51 3.20 -31.13 -11.06
C GLN A 51 3.03 -29.62 -11.28
N ILE A 52 3.79 -29.04 -12.20
CA ILE A 52 3.69 -27.63 -12.58
C ILE A 52 3.25 -27.57 -14.05
N ASN A 53 2.14 -26.88 -14.32
CA ASN A 53 1.56 -26.75 -15.66
C ASN A 53 1.39 -28.10 -16.38
N GLY A 54 0.89 -29.10 -15.66
CA GLY A 54 0.71 -30.46 -16.18
C GLY A 54 2.00 -31.31 -16.31
N SER A 55 3.17 -30.77 -15.98
CA SER A 55 4.45 -31.49 -16.06
C SER A 55 4.98 -31.86 -14.68
N LEU A 56 5.39 -33.12 -14.49
CA LEU A 56 6.00 -33.56 -13.24
C LEU A 56 7.37 -32.89 -13.05
N VAL A 57 7.61 -32.30 -11.88
CA VAL A 57 8.86 -31.62 -11.53
C VAL A 57 9.56 -32.40 -10.42
N ASN A 58 10.88 -32.54 -10.54
CA ASN A 58 11.69 -33.23 -9.56
C ASN A 58 12.07 -32.30 -8.40
N VAL A 59 11.54 -32.58 -7.21
CA VAL A 59 11.94 -31.89 -5.98
C VAL A 59 13.28 -32.48 -5.50
N PRO A 60 14.27 -31.65 -5.10
CA PRO A 60 15.52 -32.15 -4.55
C PRO A 60 15.28 -33.12 -3.37
N PRO A 61 15.95 -34.29 -3.31
CA PRO A 61 15.66 -35.31 -2.30
C PRO A 61 15.79 -34.83 -0.84
N HIS A 62 16.72 -33.92 -0.58
CA HIS A 62 16.93 -33.33 0.75
C HIS A 62 15.79 -32.39 1.17
N MET A 63 14.98 -31.90 0.21
CA MET A 63 13.80 -31.10 0.49
C MET A 63 12.52 -31.94 0.48
N SER A 64 12.41 -32.87 -0.46
CA SER A 64 11.19 -33.68 -0.68
C SER A 64 10.85 -34.57 0.51
N VAL A 65 11.87 -35.00 1.27
CA VAL A 65 11.68 -35.86 2.46
C VAL A 65 10.89 -35.16 3.57
N TYR A 66 10.87 -33.83 3.60
CA TYR A 66 10.16 -33.03 4.60
C TYR A 66 8.84 -32.46 4.09
N MET A 67 8.46 -32.73 2.84
CA MET A 67 7.15 -32.33 2.33
C MET A 67 6.06 -33.21 2.94
N SER A 68 5.35 -32.66 3.92
CA SER A 68 4.24 -33.29 4.62
C SER A 68 2.91 -32.66 4.20
N VAL A 69 1.80 -33.30 4.57
CA VAL A 69 0.45 -32.73 4.41
C VAL A 69 -0.15 -32.52 5.78
N ILE A 70 -0.57 -31.29 6.04
CA ILE A 70 -1.07 -30.82 7.33
C ILE A 70 -2.40 -30.14 7.08
N GLU A 71 -3.47 -30.61 7.71
CA GLU A 71 -4.82 -30.02 7.55
C GLU A 71 -5.24 -29.85 6.07
N GLY A 72 -4.84 -30.78 5.22
CA GLY A 72 -5.12 -30.74 3.77
C GLY A 72 -4.18 -29.82 2.96
N GLN A 73 -3.23 -29.16 3.61
CA GLN A 73 -2.22 -28.30 2.98
C GLN A 73 -0.91 -29.05 2.81
N ALA A 74 -0.41 -29.13 1.57
CA ALA A 74 0.93 -29.61 1.32
C ALA A 74 1.96 -28.56 1.80
N MET A 75 2.88 -28.96 2.65
CA MET A 75 3.96 -28.11 3.15
C MET A 75 5.09 -28.06 2.12
N VAL A 76 5.29 -26.90 1.50
CA VAL A 76 6.20 -26.71 0.35
C VAL A 76 7.42 -25.86 0.72
N PRO A 77 8.63 -26.22 0.22
CA PRO A 77 9.83 -25.44 0.49
C PRO A 77 9.79 -24.09 -0.24
N LEU A 78 9.82 -22.99 0.51
CA LEU A 78 9.64 -21.63 -0.01
C LEU A 78 10.65 -21.28 -1.11
N SER A 79 11.95 -21.45 -0.83
CA SER A 79 13.02 -21.01 -1.74
C SER A 79 13.01 -21.76 -3.07
N TRP A 80 12.82 -23.08 -3.01
CA TRP A 80 12.75 -23.92 -4.21
C TRP A 80 11.51 -23.60 -5.04
N MET A 81 10.34 -23.47 -4.40
CA MET A 81 9.10 -23.20 -5.11
C MET A 81 9.07 -21.81 -5.73
N ALA A 82 9.57 -20.79 -5.01
CA ALA A 82 9.73 -19.45 -5.57
C ALA A 82 10.57 -19.48 -6.86
N GLY A 83 11.67 -20.24 -6.88
CA GLY A 83 12.48 -20.44 -8.09
C GLY A 83 11.73 -21.15 -9.23
N GLN A 84 10.89 -22.15 -8.92
CA GLN A 84 10.04 -22.81 -9.93
C GLN A 84 8.98 -21.86 -10.50
N LEU A 85 8.51 -20.90 -9.70
CA LEU A 85 7.52 -19.89 -10.06
C LEU A 85 8.15 -18.62 -10.65
N GLY A 86 9.45 -18.65 -11.00
CA GLY A 86 10.09 -17.57 -11.75
C GLY A 86 10.76 -16.49 -10.90
N ALA A 87 10.90 -16.68 -9.59
CA ALA A 87 11.73 -15.80 -8.78
C ALA A 87 13.19 -15.83 -9.24
N THR A 88 13.82 -14.66 -9.29
CA THR A 88 15.24 -14.49 -9.62
C THR A 88 16.15 -14.74 -8.42
N SER A 89 15.66 -14.45 -7.22
CA SER A 89 16.40 -14.69 -5.97
C SER A 89 15.45 -14.88 -4.80
N VAL A 90 15.94 -15.60 -3.80
CA VAL A 90 15.35 -15.68 -2.46
C VAL A 90 16.49 -15.48 -1.46
N GLU A 91 16.45 -14.38 -0.73
CA GLU A 91 17.47 -13.97 0.23
C GLU A 91 16.92 -14.08 1.66
N TRP A 92 17.77 -14.48 2.60
CA TRP A 92 17.40 -14.62 4.00
C TRP A 92 18.16 -13.60 4.87
N ASP A 93 17.41 -12.76 5.57
CA ASP A 93 17.92 -11.91 6.65
C ASP A 93 17.60 -12.55 8.01
N ALA A 94 18.64 -13.05 8.66
CA ALA A 94 18.52 -13.69 9.97
C ALA A 94 18.18 -12.71 11.11
N ALA A 95 18.56 -11.44 11.01
CA ALA A 95 18.32 -10.44 12.04
C ALA A 95 16.84 -10.03 12.09
N THR A 96 16.21 -9.86 10.92
CA THR A 96 14.80 -9.52 10.80
C THR A 96 13.89 -10.73 10.64
N ARG A 97 14.47 -11.92 10.41
CA ARG A 97 13.77 -13.17 10.05
C ARG A 97 12.96 -13.02 8.77
N THR A 98 13.53 -12.34 7.78
CA THR A 98 12.86 -12.01 6.52
C THR A 98 13.40 -12.85 5.38
N ALA A 99 12.50 -13.54 4.67
CA ALA A 99 12.77 -14.11 3.36
C ALA A 99 12.32 -13.11 2.28
N THR A 100 13.27 -12.54 1.53
CA THR A 100 13.01 -11.60 0.45
C THR A 100 13.06 -12.33 -0.89
N ILE A 101 11.95 -12.33 -1.61
CA ILE A 101 11.76 -12.94 -2.92
C ILE A 101 11.75 -11.84 -3.97
N THR A 102 12.72 -11.85 -4.88
CA THR A 102 12.69 -10.94 -6.05
C THR A 102 12.19 -11.72 -7.26
N THR A 103 11.21 -11.18 -7.98
CA THR A 103 10.62 -11.85 -9.15
C THR A 103 10.16 -10.87 -10.24
N PRO A 104 10.42 -11.13 -11.54
CA PRO A 104 10.03 -10.26 -12.65
C PRO A 104 8.57 -10.46 -13.09
N GLN A 105 7.74 -11.12 -12.28
CA GLN A 105 6.34 -11.35 -12.61
C GLN A 105 5.58 -10.03 -12.75
N ASP A 106 4.61 -10.03 -13.67
CA ASP A 106 3.75 -8.88 -13.96
C ASP A 106 2.58 -8.80 -12.98
N PHE A 107 2.88 -8.54 -11.70
CA PHE A 107 1.86 -8.39 -10.66
C PHE A 107 0.88 -7.27 -10.99
N TYR A 108 1.36 -6.21 -11.66
CA TYR A 108 0.50 -5.13 -12.10
C TYR A 108 -0.71 -5.63 -12.91
N SER A 109 -0.47 -6.46 -13.92
CA SER A 109 -1.53 -7.04 -14.75
C SER A 109 -2.37 -8.05 -13.97
N MET A 110 -1.73 -8.91 -13.16
CA MET A 110 -2.44 -9.93 -12.39
C MET A 110 -3.40 -9.33 -11.35
N GLU A 111 -2.95 -8.30 -10.62
CA GLU A 111 -3.77 -7.59 -9.64
C GLU A 111 -4.87 -6.75 -10.31
N LYS A 112 -4.58 -6.15 -11.47
CA LYS A 112 -5.59 -5.43 -12.24
C LYS A 112 -6.74 -6.34 -12.66
N PHE A 113 -6.40 -7.53 -13.18
CA PHE A 113 -7.41 -8.51 -13.56
C PHE A 113 -8.17 -9.03 -12.34
N SER A 114 -7.49 -9.28 -11.21
CA SER A 114 -8.13 -9.66 -9.95
C SER A 114 -9.12 -8.59 -9.48
N SER A 115 -8.75 -7.31 -9.55
CA SER A 115 -9.62 -6.18 -9.24
C SER A 115 -10.86 -6.16 -10.16
N PHE A 116 -10.72 -6.36 -11.47
CA PHE A 116 -11.88 -6.51 -12.36
C PHE A 116 -12.73 -7.74 -12.02
N ALA A 117 -12.10 -8.88 -11.75
CA ALA A 117 -12.82 -10.11 -11.43
C ALA A 117 -13.67 -9.95 -10.18
N THR A 118 -13.13 -9.36 -9.11
CA THR A 118 -13.88 -9.05 -7.89
C THR A 118 -15.05 -8.11 -8.17
N ALA A 119 -14.85 -7.04 -8.95
CA ALA A 119 -15.91 -6.10 -9.25
C ALA A 119 -17.08 -6.69 -10.06
N LEU A 120 -16.77 -7.60 -10.98
CA LEU A 120 -17.74 -8.15 -11.93
C LEU A 120 -18.40 -9.45 -11.45
N ARG A 121 -17.73 -10.24 -10.60
CA ARG A 121 -18.29 -11.48 -10.00
C ARG A 121 -19.13 -11.21 -8.75
N SER A 122 -18.89 -10.10 -8.06
CA SER A 122 -19.55 -9.86 -6.78
C SER A 122 -21.04 -9.60 -6.96
N ASP A 123 -21.86 -10.53 -6.46
CA ASP A 123 -23.26 -10.32 -6.12
C ASP A 123 -23.30 -9.40 -4.88
N ILE A 124 -23.15 -8.08 -5.08
CA ILE A 124 -23.19 -7.10 -3.97
C ILE A 124 -24.65 -6.93 -3.47
N ASP A 125 -25.30 -8.02 -3.10
CA ASP A 125 -26.73 -8.06 -2.80
C ASP A 125 -27.11 -7.35 -1.51
N GLU A 126 -26.19 -7.19 -0.56
CA GLU A 126 -26.50 -6.54 0.73
C GLU A 126 -26.46 -4.99 0.70
N TYR A 127 -25.89 -4.37 -0.35
CA TYR A 127 -25.77 -2.89 -0.45
C TYR A 127 -26.25 -2.32 -1.79
N ASN A 128 -26.88 -3.15 -2.64
CA ASN A 128 -27.21 -2.82 -4.03
C ASN A 128 -28.08 -1.56 -4.23
N GLU A 129 -28.88 -1.13 -3.24
CA GLU A 129 -29.69 0.09 -3.36
C GLU A 129 -28.89 1.39 -3.13
N GLN A 130 -27.72 1.31 -2.49
CA GLN A 130 -26.91 2.48 -2.11
C GLN A 130 -25.65 2.64 -2.96
N ILE A 131 -25.28 1.61 -3.72
CA ILE A 131 -24.13 1.59 -4.62
C ILE A 131 -24.59 1.79 -6.06
N TRP A 132 -23.88 2.61 -6.81
CA TRP A 132 -24.15 2.76 -8.24
C TRP A 132 -23.92 1.44 -8.98
N SER A 133 -24.90 1.04 -9.80
CA SER A 133 -24.88 -0.23 -10.51
C SER A 133 -23.78 -0.28 -11.58
N LEU A 134 -23.26 -1.47 -11.87
CA LEU A 134 -22.41 -1.68 -13.05
C LEU A 134 -23.19 -1.32 -14.33
N PRO A 135 -22.50 -0.81 -15.36
CA PRO A 135 -23.01 -0.82 -16.73
C PRO A 135 -23.57 -2.20 -17.12
N ASP A 136 -24.66 -2.25 -17.86
CA ASP A 136 -25.29 -3.52 -18.27
C ASP A 136 -24.28 -4.44 -19.00
N LYS A 137 -23.41 -3.85 -19.84
CA LYS A 137 -22.31 -4.54 -20.52
C LYS A 137 -21.32 -5.23 -19.58
N GLY A 138 -21.14 -4.70 -18.37
CA GLY A 138 -20.28 -5.29 -17.35
C GLY A 138 -20.94 -6.47 -16.65
N ARG A 139 -22.26 -6.43 -16.41
CA ARG A 139 -22.99 -7.51 -15.73
C ARG A 139 -23.09 -8.77 -16.57
N ASP A 140 -23.17 -8.63 -17.88
CA ASP A 140 -23.26 -9.76 -18.81
C ASP A 140 -21.88 -10.36 -19.18
N LEU A 141 -20.80 -9.83 -18.60
CA LEU A 141 -19.45 -10.18 -19.01
C LEU A 141 -19.00 -11.48 -18.35
N GLN A 142 -18.89 -12.55 -19.14
CA GLN A 142 -18.34 -13.81 -18.66
C GLN A 142 -16.84 -13.67 -18.39
N LEU A 143 -16.39 -14.14 -17.22
CA LEU A 143 -14.99 -14.12 -16.83
C LEU A 143 -14.42 -15.54 -16.79
N PRO A 144 -13.21 -15.76 -17.32
CA PRO A 144 -12.51 -17.02 -17.15
C PRO A 144 -12.08 -17.22 -15.70
N ASP A 145 -11.84 -18.47 -15.33
CA ASP A 145 -11.38 -18.85 -13.99
C ASP A 145 -9.85 -18.72 -13.88
N LEU A 146 -9.36 -17.47 -13.90
CA LEU A 146 -7.93 -17.15 -13.83
C LEU A 146 -7.50 -16.63 -12.44
N VAL A 147 -8.46 -16.34 -11.57
CA VAL A 147 -8.22 -15.82 -10.21
C VAL A 147 -9.02 -16.68 -9.24
N PRO A 148 -8.37 -17.22 -8.18
CA PRO A 148 -9.05 -18.04 -7.18
C PRO A 148 -10.21 -17.30 -6.52
N ASP A 149 -11.34 -17.98 -6.35
CA ASP A 149 -12.53 -17.47 -5.63
C ASP A 149 -12.76 -18.25 -4.33
N ARG A 150 -11.66 -18.60 -3.64
CA ARG A 150 -11.67 -19.39 -2.41
C ARG A 150 -10.91 -18.72 -1.29
N HIS A 151 -11.26 -19.05 -0.05
CA HIS A 151 -10.45 -18.67 1.10
C HIS A 151 -9.15 -19.48 1.15
N PHE A 152 -8.04 -18.77 1.38
CA PHE A 152 -6.71 -19.37 1.56
C PHE A 152 -6.50 -19.82 3.00
N ALA A 153 -6.01 -21.05 3.18
CA ALA A 153 -5.56 -21.58 4.45
C ALA A 153 -4.07 -21.27 4.68
N LEU A 154 -3.76 -20.00 4.93
CA LEU A 154 -2.38 -19.54 5.19
C LEU A 154 -1.90 -19.85 6.62
N GLU A 155 -2.85 -19.99 7.55
CA GLU A 155 -2.62 -20.20 8.97
C GLU A 155 -3.40 -21.44 9.45
N LEU A 156 -2.69 -22.52 9.78
CA LEU A 156 -3.28 -23.81 10.16
C LEU A 156 -3.47 -23.92 11.68
N GLU A 157 -4.51 -24.63 12.11
CA GLU A 157 -4.90 -24.74 13.52
C GLU A 157 -3.79 -25.34 14.38
N GLN A 158 -3.05 -26.32 13.88
CA GLN A 158 -1.98 -26.98 14.63
C GLN A 158 -0.82 -26.05 15.01
N PHE A 159 -0.65 -24.92 14.30
CA PHE A 159 0.38 -23.92 14.60
C PHE A 159 -0.16 -22.79 15.48
N LYS A 160 -1.46 -22.79 15.80
CA LYS A 160 -2.03 -21.82 16.71
C LYS A 160 -1.66 -22.18 18.16
N PRO A 161 -1.27 -21.18 18.98
CA PRO A 161 -0.98 -21.43 20.37
C PRO A 161 -2.26 -21.88 21.10
N ALA A 162 -2.13 -22.84 22.01
CA ALA A 162 -3.24 -23.21 22.88
C ALA A 162 -3.67 -21.98 23.70
N SER A 163 -4.96 -21.62 23.63
CA SER A 163 -5.53 -20.54 24.42
C SER A 163 -5.97 -21.04 25.80
N GLU A 164 -5.18 -20.76 26.83
CA GLU A 164 -5.58 -21.01 28.22
C GLU A 164 -6.03 -19.71 28.91
N GLY A 165 -7.34 -19.46 28.89
CA GLY A 165 -7.95 -18.36 29.64
C GLY A 165 -7.55 -16.96 29.16
N LEU A 166 -7.25 -16.06 30.11
CA LEU A 166 -6.87 -14.65 29.86
C LEU A 166 -5.35 -14.45 29.71
N ILE A 167 -4.58 -15.52 29.54
CA ILE A 167 -3.12 -15.45 29.43
C ILE A 167 -2.75 -15.08 27.99
N LEU A 168 -1.83 -14.12 27.83
CA LEU A 168 -1.28 -13.80 26.52
C LEU A 168 -0.64 -15.06 25.91
N PRO A 169 -0.99 -15.44 24.67
CA PRO A 169 -0.43 -16.63 24.05
C PRO A 169 1.09 -16.54 23.97
N ALA A 170 1.76 -17.68 24.15
CA ALA A 170 3.21 -17.77 24.01
C ALA A 170 3.65 -17.29 22.61
N PRO A 171 4.83 -16.64 22.48
CA PRO A 171 5.34 -16.22 21.18
C PRO A 171 5.53 -17.44 20.28
N ARG A 172 4.88 -17.43 19.11
CA ARG A 172 4.96 -18.50 18.11
C ARG A 172 6.07 -18.22 17.09
N PRO A 173 6.71 -19.27 16.53
CA PRO A 173 7.65 -19.10 15.43
C PRO A 173 7.02 -18.30 14.29
N TYR A 174 7.81 -17.46 13.65
CA TYR A 174 7.39 -16.73 12.46
C TYR A 174 8.56 -16.47 11.53
N ILE A 175 8.23 -16.21 10.27
CA ILE A 175 9.10 -15.53 9.32
C ILE A 175 8.31 -14.40 8.69
N THR A 176 9.00 -13.35 8.26
CA THR A 176 8.44 -12.36 7.35
C THR A 176 8.78 -12.78 5.92
N ILE A 177 7.81 -12.75 5.02
CA ILE A 177 8.00 -13.01 3.60
C ILE A 177 7.76 -11.70 2.89
N ALA A 178 8.80 -11.17 2.25
CA ALA A 178 8.73 -9.99 1.40
C ALA A 178 8.84 -10.45 -0.06
N ILE A 179 7.93 -10.04 -0.93
CA ILE A 179 8.00 -10.28 -2.36
C ILE A 179 8.07 -8.94 -3.09
N THR A 180 9.02 -8.80 -4.01
CA THR A 180 9.29 -7.54 -4.69
C THR A 180 9.64 -7.72 -6.16
N SER A 181 9.26 -6.73 -6.97
CA SER A 181 9.71 -6.63 -8.37
C SER A 181 11.16 -6.13 -8.45
N PRO A 182 11.91 -6.40 -9.55
CA PRO A 182 13.30 -5.99 -9.66
C PRO A 182 13.51 -4.46 -9.65
N ASP A 183 12.49 -3.68 -10.01
CA ASP A 183 12.49 -2.22 -9.96
C ASP A 183 12.03 -1.66 -8.60
N GLY A 184 11.63 -2.51 -7.66
CA GLY A 184 11.15 -2.13 -6.33
C GLY A 184 9.78 -1.43 -6.32
N ILE A 185 9.08 -1.35 -7.47
CA ILE A 185 7.79 -0.66 -7.56
C ILE A 185 6.67 -1.47 -6.90
N TYR A 186 6.72 -2.79 -7.05
CA TYR A 186 5.85 -3.71 -6.34
C TYR A 186 6.60 -4.27 -5.13
N GLU A 187 6.02 -4.12 -3.96
CA GLU A 187 6.49 -4.72 -2.72
C GLU A 187 5.28 -5.15 -1.88
N HIS A 188 5.26 -6.42 -1.49
CA HIS A 188 4.27 -6.95 -0.55
C HIS A 188 4.99 -7.73 0.53
N SER A 189 4.59 -7.54 1.79
CA SER A 189 5.21 -8.21 2.94
C SER A 189 4.15 -8.77 3.88
N MET A 190 4.36 -10.00 4.35
CA MET A 190 3.43 -10.70 5.25
C MET A 190 4.19 -11.56 6.26
N VAL A 191 3.61 -11.73 7.44
CA VAL A 191 4.13 -12.63 8.46
C VAL A 191 3.48 -14.01 8.31
N ALA A 192 4.30 -15.06 8.24
CA ALA A 192 3.86 -16.45 8.24
C ALA A 192 4.17 -17.10 9.58
N HIS A 193 3.18 -17.74 10.19
CA HIS A 193 3.37 -18.48 11.45
C HIS A 193 3.19 -19.99 11.30
N SER A 194 2.46 -20.44 10.27
CA SER A 194 2.38 -21.86 9.93
C SER A 194 3.60 -22.29 9.15
N ILE A 195 4.71 -22.48 9.87
CA ILE A 195 6.03 -22.75 9.30
C ILE A 195 6.65 -23.99 9.92
N GLU A 196 7.32 -24.78 9.08
CA GLU A 196 8.33 -25.74 9.52
C GLU A 196 9.70 -25.31 9.03
N ASN A 197 10.74 -25.53 9.84
CA ASN A 197 12.12 -25.30 9.43
C ASN A 197 12.88 -26.62 9.53
N HIS A 198 13.34 -27.11 8.38
CA HIS A 198 14.16 -28.32 8.28
C HIS A 198 15.48 -27.97 7.58
N GLN A 199 16.60 -28.05 8.30
CA GLN A 199 17.94 -27.78 7.74
C GLN A 199 18.02 -26.42 7.04
N ASP A 200 17.52 -25.36 7.68
CA ASP A 200 17.46 -23.98 7.15
C ASP A 200 16.59 -23.80 5.89
N HIS A 201 15.66 -24.74 5.64
CA HIS A 201 14.62 -24.62 4.63
C HIS A 201 13.26 -24.42 5.31
N TYR A 202 12.62 -23.31 4.99
CA TYR A 202 11.28 -22.99 5.48
C TYR A 202 10.22 -23.61 4.58
N TYR A 203 9.27 -24.32 5.20
CA TYR A 203 8.13 -24.95 4.55
C TYR A 203 6.85 -24.24 4.95
N LEU A 204 6.01 -23.96 3.96
CA LEU A 204 4.75 -23.22 4.10
C LEU A 204 3.58 -24.01 3.52
N PRO A 205 2.34 -23.77 3.99
CA PRO A 205 1.14 -24.27 3.32
C PRO A 205 1.12 -23.91 1.84
N MET A 206 0.68 -24.83 0.97
CA MET A 206 0.63 -24.63 -0.48
C MET A 206 -0.16 -23.39 -0.90
N ASP A 207 -1.16 -22.96 -0.12
CA ASP A 207 -1.95 -21.75 -0.40
C ASP A 207 -1.11 -20.46 -0.39
N TRP A 208 0.09 -20.46 0.23
CA TRP A 208 1.05 -19.36 0.09
C TRP A 208 1.52 -19.16 -1.35
N LEU A 209 1.47 -20.19 -2.20
CA LEU A 209 1.82 -20.07 -3.62
C LEU A 209 0.75 -19.34 -4.41
N GLU A 210 -0.53 -19.55 -4.08
CA GLU A 210 -1.64 -18.76 -4.61
C GLU A 210 -1.51 -17.30 -4.17
N TRP A 211 -1.22 -17.07 -2.89
CA TRP A 211 -1.10 -15.72 -2.34
C TRP A 211 0.10 -14.93 -2.91
N LEU A 212 1.27 -15.57 -3.05
CA LEU A 212 2.50 -14.88 -3.45
C LEU A 212 2.70 -14.80 -4.97
N PHE A 213 2.19 -15.76 -5.73
CA PHE A 213 2.51 -15.90 -7.16
C PHE A 213 1.27 -16.01 -8.05
N ASN A 214 0.07 -15.87 -7.49
CA ASN A 214 -1.21 -16.06 -8.16
C ASN A 214 -1.30 -17.41 -8.91
N ALA A 215 -0.59 -18.42 -8.42
CA ALA A 215 -0.52 -19.75 -9.02
C ALA A 215 -1.57 -20.65 -8.40
N GLN A 216 -2.54 -21.15 -9.16
CA GLN A 216 -3.60 -22.02 -8.64
C GLN A 216 -3.00 -23.34 -8.14
N VAL A 217 -3.32 -23.72 -6.90
CA VAL A 217 -2.82 -24.95 -6.30
C VAL A 217 -3.97 -25.89 -5.94
N SER A 218 -3.71 -27.19 -6.11
CA SER A 218 -4.59 -28.24 -5.61
C SER A 218 -3.79 -29.46 -5.23
N TYR A 219 -4.14 -30.07 -4.10
CA TYR A 219 -3.54 -31.32 -3.66
C TYR A 219 -4.55 -32.47 -3.79
N ASN A 220 -4.14 -33.55 -4.45
CA ASN A 220 -4.92 -34.77 -4.59
C ASN A 220 -4.36 -35.86 -3.68
N GLU A 221 -5.11 -36.20 -2.63
CA GLU A 221 -4.71 -37.22 -1.64
C GLU A 221 -4.61 -38.62 -2.25
N ALA A 222 -5.50 -38.98 -3.19
CA ALA A 222 -5.53 -40.32 -3.77
C ALA A 222 -4.31 -40.60 -4.67
N THR A 223 -3.81 -39.58 -5.35
CA THR A 223 -2.60 -39.69 -6.20
C THR A 223 -1.34 -39.20 -5.51
N ASN A 224 -1.46 -38.53 -4.36
CA ASN A 224 -0.38 -37.83 -3.65
C ASN A 224 0.37 -36.82 -4.54
N ILE A 225 -0.40 -36.07 -5.35
CA ILE A 225 0.13 -35.07 -6.29
C ILE A 225 -0.35 -33.67 -5.88
N LEU A 226 0.59 -32.76 -5.66
CA LEU A 226 0.38 -31.32 -5.64
C LEU A 226 0.46 -30.80 -7.08
N SER A 227 -0.66 -30.26 -7.57
CA SER A 227 -0.78 -29.64 -8.89
C SER A 227 -0.73 -28.13 -8.73
N ILE A 228 0.13 -27.49 -9.51
CA ILE A 228 0.35 -26.04 -9.52
C ILE A 228 0.19 -25.55 -10.95
N GLN A 229 -0.67 -24.57 -11.15
CA GLN A 229 -0.89 -23.92 -12.44
C GLN A 229 -0.46 -22.46 -12.33
N THR A 230 0.59 -22.09 -13.06
CA THR A 230 1.08 -20.71 -13.09
C THR A 230 0.09 -19.82 -13.85
N PRO A 231 0.00 -18.52 -13.51
CA PRO A 231 -0.86 -17.58 -14.23
C PRO A 231 -0.45 -17.48 -15.71
N ASP A 232 -1.44 -17.55 -16.61
CA ASP A 232 -1.24 -17.30 -18.04
C ASP A 232 -1.30 -15.78 -18.29
N LEU A 233 -0.12 -15.14 -18.30
CA LEU A 233 -0.02 -13.69 -18.44
C LEU A 233 -0.56 -13.16 -19.77
N GLU A 234 -0.43 -13.92 -20.86
CA GLU A 234 -0.95 -13.52 -22.17
C GLU A 234 -2.49 -13.55 -22.16
N GLN A 235 -3.06 -14.60 -21.57
CA GLN A 235 -4.50 -14.68 -21.38
C GLN A 235 -5.01 -13.56 -20.46
N ILE A 236 -4.35 -13.31 -19.34
CA ILE A 236 -4.71 -12.22 -18.41
C ILE A 236 -4.73 -10.87 -19.12
N LYS A 237 -3.70 -10.55 -19.92
CA LYS A 237 -3.61 -9.29 -20.67
C LYS A 237 -4.71 -9.17 -21.72
N SER A 238 -4.97 -10.25 -22.47
CA SER A 238 -6.06 -10.30 -23.44
C SER A 238 -7.42 -10.08 -22.77
N GLU A 239 -7.63 -10.64 -21.59
CA GLU A 239 -8.89 -10.49 -20.86
C GLU A 239 -9.07 -9.09 -20.26
N ILE A 240 -7.99 -8.47 -19.77
CA ILE A 240 -8.00 -7.06 -19.35
C ILE A 240 -8.44 -6.17 -20.52
N GLU A 241 -7.83 -6.32 -21.70
CA GLU A 241 -8.18 -5.52 -22.88
C GLU A 241 -9.66 -5.72 -23.28
N ARG A 242 -10.15 -6.96 -23.21
CA ARG A 242 -11.55 -7.31 -23.48
C ARG A 242 -12.50 -6.64 -22.48
N ILE A 243 -12.16 -6.65 -21.20
CA ILE A 243 -12.97 -6.03 -20.13
C ILE A 243 -12.96 -4.52 -20.27
N GLU A 244 -11.80 -3.88 -20.39
CA GLU A 244 -11.68 -2.42 -20.55
C GLU A 244 -12.45 -1.92 -21.76
N THR A 245 -12.38 -2.67 -22.86
CA THR A 245 -13.17 -2.42 -24.07
C THR A 245 -14.67 -2.49 -23.81
N ALA A 246 -15.13 -3.51 -23.08
CA ALA A 246 -16.56 -3.70 -22.82
C ALA A 246 -17.12 -2.65 -21.86
N LEU A 247 -16.28 -2.16 -20.95
CA LEU A 247 -16.62 -1.14 -19.95
C LEU A 247 -16.49 0.30 -20.46
N ILE A 248 -16.15 0.52 -21.75
CA ILE A 248 -16.16 1.87 -22.34
C ILE A 248 -17.56 2.50 -22.17
N PRO A 249 -17.68 3.63 -21.43
CA PRO A 249 -18.97 4.27 -21.17
C PRO A 249 -19.60 4.86 -22.43
N ASN A 250 -20.92 4.72 -22.58
CA ASN A 250 -21.68 5.24 -23.73
C ASN A 250 -22.24 6.64 -23.50
N SER A 251 -22.22 7.12 -22.25
CA SER A 251 -22.64 8.46 -21.87
C SER A 251 -21.72 9.04 -20.80
N ALA A 252 -21.76 10.37 -20.66
CA ALA A 252 -20.98 11.06 -19.63
C ALA A 252 -21.38 10.63 -18.20
N GLU A 253 -22.68 10.42 -17.98
CA GLU A 253 -23.21 9.93 -16.70
C GLU A 253 -22.77 8.49 -16.40
N GLU A 254 -22.68 7.62 -17.41
CA GLU A 254 -22.19 6.24 -17.25
C GLU A 254 -20.72 6.23 -16.81
N ALA A 255 -19.89 7.15 -17.33
CA ALA A 255 -18.48 7.29 -16.92
C ALA A 255 -18.36 7.71 -15.45
N ILE A 256 -19.12 8.72 -15.01
CA ILE A 256 -19.16 9.14 -13.60
C ILE A 256 -19.68 8.02 -12.70
N LYS A 257 -20.71 7.29 -13.15
CA LYS A 257 -21.25 6.15 -12.39
C LYS A 257 -20.26 5.02 -12.22
N LEU A 258 -19.49 4.72 -13.27
CA LEU A 258 -18.43 3.72 -13.22
C LEU A 258 -17.31 4.12 -12.25
N TRP A 259 -16.88 5.39 -12.30
CA TRP A 259 -15.92 5.97 -11.34
C TRP A 259 -16.43 5.89 -9.90
N GLY A 260 -17.65 6.39 -9.65
CA GLY A 260 -18.25 6.40 -8.32
C GLY A 260 -18.49 5.00 -7.75
N ARG A 261 -18.88 4.03 -8.58
CA ARG A 261 -18.95 2.63 -8.17
C ARG A 261 -17.57 2.11 -7.76
N GLY A 262 -16.54 2.43 -8.53
CA GLY A 262 -15.16 2.11 -8.17
C GLY A 262 -14.77 2.67 -6.80
N MET A 263 -15.16 3.91 -6.47
CA MET A 263 -14.94 4.48 -5.14
C MET A 263 -15.71 3.72 -4.03
N GLN A 264 -17.00 3.45 -4.24
CA GLN A 264 -17.86 2.75 -3.27
C GLN A 264 -17.42 1.30 -3.01
N THR A 265 -16.85 0.64 -4.02
CA THR A 265 -16.39 -0.76 -3.94
C THR A 265 -14.89 -0.90 -3.71
N ARG A 266 -14.18 0.22 -3.51
CA ARG A 266 -12.71 0.27 -3.35
C ARG A 266 -11.96 -0.41 -4.49
N ASN A 267 -12.45 -0.20 -5.71
CA ASN A 267 -11.99 -0.89 -6.90
C ASN A 267 -11.35 0.08 -7.89
N GLY A 268 -10.02 0.09 -7.93
CA GLY A 268 -9.25 0.95 -8.82
C GLY A 268 -9.38 0.57 -10.29
N ALA A 269 -9.65 -0.69 -10.62
CA ALA A 269 -9.80 -1.12 -12.01
C ALA A 269 -11.07 -0.55 -12.66
N LEU A 270 -12.19 -0.47 -11.91
CA LEU A 270 -13.40 0.23 -12.37
C LEU A 270 -13.16 1.73 -12.56
N GLN A 271 -12.46 2.38 -11.61
CA GLN A 271 -12.09 3.79 -11.74
C GLN A 271 -11.23 4.02 -13.00
N TYR A 272 -10.23 3.16 -13.22
CA TYR A 272 -9.35 3.21 -14.39
C TYR A 272 -10.10 3.05 -15.71
N ALA A 273 -11.12 2.19 -15.76
CA ALA A 273 -11.95 2.01 -16.94
C ALA A 273 -12.70 3.29 -17.34
N ALA A 274 -13.07 4.16 -16.37
CA ALA A 274 -13.73 5.44 -16.63
C ALA A 274 -12.77 6.56 -17.11
N LEU A 275 -11.45 6.38 -16.95
CA LEU A 275 -10.46 7.40 -17.29
C LEU A 275 -10.12 7.44 -18.79
N SER A 276 -9.78 8.64 -19.27
CA SER A 276 -9.19 8.85 -20.60
C SER A 276 -7.80 8.22 -20.73
N PRO A 277 -7.31 7.96 -21.96
CA PRO A 277 -5.95 7.43 -22.17
C PRO A 277 -4.85 8.25 -21.48
N GLN A 278 -5.00 9.58 -21.43
CA GLN A 278 -4.07 10.48 -20.76
C GLN A 278 -4.09 10.26 -19.24
N LEU A 279 -5.28 10.30 -18.60
CA LEU A 279 -5.36 10.08 -17.16
C LEU A 279 -4.98 8.65 -16.75
N ARG A 280 -5.21 7.65 -17.61
CA ARG A 280 -4.71 6.29 -17.40
C ARG A 280 -3.18 6.24 -17.33
N GLN A 281 -2.47 7.03 -18.13
CA GLN A 281 -1.01 7.12 -18.02
C GLN A 281 -0.56 7.69 -16.68
N GLU A 282 -1.31 8.64 -16.10
CA GLU A 282 -1.02 9.16 -14.76
C GLU A 282 -1.37 8.14 -13.67
N ALA A 283 -2.52 7.46 -13.76
CA ALA A 283 -2.89 6.36 -12.86
C ALA A 283 -1.83 5.24 -12.85
N ASN A 284 -1.27 4.92 -14.02
CA ASN A 284 -0.21 3.90 -14.15
C ASN A 284 1.08 4.27 -13.41
N LYS A 285 1.29 5.55 -13.06
CA LYS A 285 2.44 6.02 -12.27
C LYS A 285 2.12 6.15 -10.78
N SER A 286 0.84 6.20 -10.43
CA SER A 286 0.39 6.48 -9.07
C SER A 286 0.77 5.38 -8.08
N ALA A 287 1.22 5.79 -6.90
CA ALA A 287 1.46 4.87 -5.79
C ALA A 287 0.17 4.15 -5.36
N CYS A 288 -0.98 4.81 -5.48
CA CYS A 288 -2.29 4.23 -5.18
C CYS A 288 -2.59 2.99 -6.02
N VAL A 289 -2.12 2.92 -7.27
CA VAL A 289 -2.29 1.71 -8.10
C VAL A 289 -1.15 0.72 -7.88
N ARG A 290 0.09 1.22 -7.79
CA ARG A 290 1.30 0.39 -7.74
C ARG A 290 1.51 -0.33 -6.41
N GLN A 291 1.15 0.30 -5.29
CA GLN A 291 1.41 -0.20 -3.95
C GLN A 291 0.15 -0.71 -3.24
N SER A 292 -1.03 -0.24 -3.63
CA SER A 292 -2.30 -0.68 -3.03
C SER A 292 -2.98 -1.83 -3.78
N PHE A 293 -2.31 -2.44 -4.76
CA PHE A 293 -2.82 -3.61 -5.49
C PHE A 293 -4.21 -3.39 -6.10
N TRP A 294 -4.42 -2.20 -6.70
CA TRP A 294 -5.71 -1.78 -7.27
C TRP A 294 -6.88 -1.66 -6.26
N VAL A 295 -6.59 -1.62 -4.96
CA VAL A 295 -7.55 -1.27 -3.90
C VAL A 295 -7.46 0.22 -3.62
N THR A 296 -8.61 0.90 -3.59
CA THR A 296 -8.67 2.37 -3.42
C THR A 296 -9.25 2.80 -2.08
N GLY A 297 -8.82 3.96 -1.60
CA GLY A 297 -9.20 4.51 -0.30
C GLY A 297 -8.51 3.82 0.89
N VAL A 298 -8.89 4.24 2.10
CA VAL A 298 -8.33 3.76 3.37
C VAL A 298 -9.27 2.79 4.07
N SER A 299 -8.81 2.11 5.14
CA SER A 299 -9.62 1.16 5.92
C SER A 299 -10.92 1.78 6.47
N SER A 300 -10.94 3.08 6.80
CA SER A 300 -12.10 3.93 7.09
C SER A 300 -11.70 5.41 6.94
N PRO A 301 -12.59 6.32 6.52
CA PRO A 301 -14.02 6.10 6.24
C PRO A 301 -14.31 5.47 4.87
N GLN A 302 -15.53 4.94 4.69
CA GLN A 302 -16.05 4.36 3.44
C GLN A 302 -16.87 5.38 2.64
N VAL A 303 -16.89 5.26 1.32
CA VAL A 303 -17.74 6.08 0.45
C VAL A 303 -19.19 5.60 0.56
N GLY A 304 -20.08 6.47 1.06
CA GLY A 304 -21.51 6.20 1.14
C GLY A 304 -22.26 6.45 -0.19
N PRO A 305 -23.59 6.64 -0.14
CA PRO A 305 -24.39 6.90 -1.34
C PRO A 305 -23.95 8.16 -2.07
N ILE A 306 -23.59 8.03 -3.35
CA ILE A 306 -23.14 9.15 -4.18
C ILE A 306 -24.33 9.85 -4.84
N THR A 307 -24.33 11.18 -4.79
CA THR A 307 -25.30 12.05 -5.45
C THR A 307 -24.60 12.96 -6.46
N ILE A 308 -25.13 13.05 -7.68
CA ILE A 308 -24.74 14.10 -8.63
C ILE A 308 -25.41 15.39 -8.19
N THR A 309 -24.63 16.35 -7.71
CA THR A 309 -25.13 17.65 -7.20
C THR A 309 -25.14 18.73 -8.27
N ASN A 310 -24.29 18.61 -9.29
CA ASN A 310 -24.26 19.50 -10.44
C ASN A 310 -23.91 18.74 -11.72
N GLN A 311 -24.51 19.17 -12.83
CA GLN A 311 -24.21 18.73 -14.19
C GLN A 311 -24.27 19.97 -15.09
N ASN A 312 -23.13 20.36 -15.63
CA ASN A 312 -22.99 21.54 -16.49
C ASN A 312 -22.48 21.09 -17.87
N GLU A 313 -23.33 21.21 -18.89
CA GLU A 313 -22.97 20.93 -20.27
C GLU A 313 -22.02 22.02 -20.78
N LEU A 314 -20.75 21.67 -21.02
CA LEU A 314 -19.75 22.59 -21.56
C LEU A 314 -19.83 22.65 -23.09
N SER A 315 -20.13 21.51 -23.72
CA SER A 315 -20.37 21.38 -25.17
C SER A 315 -21.18 20.11 -25.50
N GLU A 316 -21.41 19.83 -26.79
CA GLU A 316 -22.06 18.58 -27.24
C GLU A 316 -21.25 17.31 -26.90
N THR A 317 -19.95 17.47 -26.62
CA THR A 317 -19.02 16.36 -26.36
C THR A 317 -18.34 16.48 -25.00
N GLU A 318 -18.74 17.42 -24.16
CA GLU A 318 -18.05 17.71 -22.90
C GLU A 318 -19.03 18.13 -21.81
N VAL A 319 -18.97 17.46 -20.66
CA VAL A 319 -19.86 17.71 -19.52
C VAL A 319 -19.04 17.75 -18.24
N GLU A 320 -19.26 18.79 -17.44
CA GLU A 320 -18.71 18.92 -16.10
C GLU A 320 -19.70 18.37 -15.07
N TYR A 321 -19.22 17.48 -14.20
CA TYR A 321 -20.00 16.92 -13.10
C TYR A 321 -19.42 17.35 -11.75
N THR A 322 -20.33 17.56 -10.79
CA THR A 322 -19.98 17.60 -9.37
C THR A 322 -20.77 16.51 -8.65
N ILE A 323 -20.05 15.66 -7.92
CA ILE A 323 -20.63 14.59 -7.11
C ILE A 323 -20.33 14.84 -5.65
N SER A 324 -21.22 14.41 -4.77
CA SER A 324 -21.06 14.50 -3.32
C SER A 324 -21.50 13.21 -2.66
N PHE A 325 -20.83 12.84 -1.57
CA PHE A 325 -21.13 11.62 -0.82
C PHE A 325 -20.74 11.77 0.65
N PRO A 326 -21.45 11.07 1.55
CA PRO A 326 -21.03 10.97 2.93
C PRO A 326 -19.87 9.98 3.08
N GLU A 327 -18.88 10.36 3.87
CA GLU A 327 -17.85 9.47 4.38
C GLU A 327 -18.38 8.73 5.61
N ILE A 328 -18.52 7.41 5.53
CA ILE A 328 -19.15 6.59 6.56
C ILE A 328 -18.07 5.92 7.42
N MET A 329 -18.10 6.18 8.72
CA MET A 329 -17.29 5.50 9.73
C MET A 329 -18.22 4.93 10.81
N SER A 330 -18.09 3.63 11.11
CA SER A 330 -18.93 2.95 12.10
C SER A 330 -20.46 3.16 11.90
N GLY A 331 -20.89 3.25 10.64
CA GLY A 331 -22.30 3.47 10.26
C GLY A 331 -22.79 4.92 10.41
N GLN A 332 -21.91 5.87 10.76
CA GLN A 332 -22.23 7.29 10.89
C GLN A 332 -21.50 8.11 9.83
N THR A 333 -22.15 9.17 9.36
CA THR A 333 -21.50 10.15 8.48
C THR A 333 -20.48 10.95 9.30
N TYR A 334 -19.22 10.84 8.91
CA TYR A 334 -18.10 11.59 9.47
C TYR A 334 -17.97 12.96 8.81
N ALA A 335 -17.95 12.99 7.47
CA ALA A 335 -17.93 14.22 6.68
C ALA A 335 -18.66 14.03 5.35
N ILE A 336 -18.79 15.12 4.59
CA ILE A 336 -19.29 15.10 3.21
C ILE A 336 -18.12 15.45 2.29
N ALA A 337 -17.74 14.52 1.43
CA ALA A 337 -16.75 14.75 0.40
C ALA A 337 -17.43 15.22 -0.90
N THR A 338 -16.65 15.88 -1.76
CA THR A 338 -17.09 16.38 -3.07
C THR A 338 -15.99 16.12 -4.08
N GLU A 339 -16.36 15.66 -5.27
CA GLU A 339 -15.47 15.61 -6.42
C GLU A 339 -16.06 16.38 -7.59
N LYS A 340 -15.17 16.97 -8.38
CA LYS A 340 -15.50 17.71 -9.58
C LYS A 340 -14.67 17.20 -10.74
N MET A 341 -15.33 16.81 -11.83
CA MET A 341 -14.69 16.15 -12.96
C MET A 341 -15.25 16.66 -14.29
N VAL A 342 -14.43 16.62 -15.33
CA VAL A 342 -14.84 16.84 -16.72
C VAL A 342 -14.83 15.51 -17.45
N VAL A 343 -15.92 15.23 -18.16
CA VAL A 343 -16.10 14.04 -18.97
C VAL A 343 -16.25 14.44 -20.43
N GLU A 344 -15.42 13.88 -21.28
CA GLU A 344 -15.38 14.18 -22.71
C GLU A 344 -15.65 12.94 -23.55
N LYS A 345 -16.35 13.12 -24.67
CA LYS A 345 -16.50 12.09 -25.69
C LYS A 345 -15.24 12.04 -26.55
N LEU A 346 -14.51 10.93 -26.47
CA LEU A 346 -13.27 10.71 -27.20
C LEU A 346 -13.35 9.46 -28.09
N SER A 347 -12.46 9.39 -29.08
CA SER A 347 -12.16 8.15 -29.80
C SER A 347 -10.84 7.57 -29.30
N ASP A 348 -10.89 6.37 -28.72
CA ASP A 348 -9.73 5.61 -28.26
C ASP A 348 -9.62 4.32 -29.06
N ASN A 349 -8.48 4.10 -29.73
CA ASN A 349 -8.21 2.94 -30.59
C ASN A 349 -9.36 2.58 -31.57
N GLY A 350 -9.99 3.62 -32.16
CA GLY A 350 -11.08 3.44 -33.12
C GLY A 350 -12.45 3.15 -32.50
N ARG A 351 -12.59 3.23 -31.18
CA ARG A 351 -13.85 3.10 -30.44
C ARG A 351 -14.21 4.44 -29.83
N GLU A 352 -15.45 4.89 -30.01
CA GLU A 352 -15.94 6.08 -29.33
C GLU A 352 -16.45 5.72 -27.93
N GLY A 353 -16.20 6.61 -26.97
CA GLY A 353 -16.67 6.48 -25.59
C GLY A 353 -16.61 7.80 -24.85
N TRP A 354 -17.20 7.83 -23.66
CA TRP A 354 -17.10 8.95 -22.74
C TRP A 354 -16.11 8.64 -21.62
N PHE A 355 -15.20 9.56 -21.38
CA PHE A 355 -14.09 9.35 -20.45
C PHE A 355 -13.89 10.57 -19.57
N ILE A 356 -13.51 10.34 -18.32
CA ILE A 356 -13.03 11.41 -17.45
C ILE A 356 -11.69 11.91 -18.02
N THR A 357 -11.65 13.18 -18.40
CA THR A 357 -10.46 13.83 -18.96
C THR A 357 -9.79 14.77 -17.97
N GLN A 358 -10.53 15.27 -16.97
CA GLN A 358 -9.99 16.12 -15.91
C GLN A 358 -10.65 15.79 -14.57
N ILE A 359 -9.84 15.80 -13.51
CA ILE A 359 -10.31 15.78 -12.13
C ILE A 359 -9.96 17.16 -11.54
N LEU A 360 -10.96 18.03 -11.46
CA LEU A 360 -10.84 19.42 -11.02
C LEU A 360 -10.82 19.55 -9.49
N GLN A 361 -11.46 18.62 -8.80
CA GLN A 361 -11.47 18.50 -7.35
C GLN A 361 -11.57 17.02 -6.98
N ALA A 362 -10.70 16.56 -6.10
CA ALA A 362 -10.62 15.17 -5.68
C ALA A 362 -10.96 14.99 -4.22
N SER A 363 -11.40 13.77 -3.88
CA SER A 363 -11.77 13.40 -2.51
C SER A 363 -10.74 12.51 -1.80
N GLY A 364 -9.68 12.10 -2.49
CA GLY A 364 -8.71 11.11 -1.97
C GLY A 364 -9.16 9.64 -2.12
N TYR A 365 -10.34 9.38 -2.69
CA TYR A 365 -10.81 8.02 -3.03
C TYR A 365 -10.48 7.58 -4.47
N GLY A 366 -9.84 8.46 -5.22
CA GLY A 366 -9.39 8.27 -6.60
C GLY A 366 -8.14 7.40 -6.75
N ILE A 367 -7.77 7.11 -8.01
CA ILE A 367 -6.52 6.44 -8.41
C ILE A 367 -5.48 7.36 -9.07
N ILE A 368 -5.78 8.66 -9.10
CA ILE A 368 -4.85 9.67 -9.59
C ILE A 368 -4.25 10.35 -8.36
N ASP A 369 -2.92 10.30 -8.25
CA ASP A 369 -2.22 11.08 -7.24
C ASP A 369 -2.42 12.55 -7.61
N HIS A 370 -3.13 13.28 -6.74
CA HIS A 370 -3.16 14.72 -6.86
C HIS A 370 -1.84 15.25 -6.34
N GLU A 371 -1.17 16.10 -7.12
CA GLU A 371 -0.13 16.96 -6.54
C GLU A 371 -0.82 17.79 -5.45
N THR A 372 -0.63 17.41 -4.19
CA THR A 372 -1.09 18.20 -3.05
C THR A 372 -0.51 19.59 -3.23
N THR A 373 -1.37 20.58 -3.51
CA THR A 373 -0.90 21.96 -3.59
C THR A 373 -0.62 22.39 -2.16
N SER A 374 0.66 22.44 -1.80
CA SER A 374 1.14 22.97 -0.53
C SER A 374 1.66 24.37 -0.78
N GLU A 375 1.05 25.35 -0.11
CA GLU A 375 1.53 26.72 -0.08
C GLU A 375 1.87 27.12 1.37
N GLU A 376 2.92 27.92 1.54
CA GLU A 376 3.31 28.46 2.84
C GLU A 376 3.11 29.97 2.83
N VAL A 377 2.36 30.48 3.80
CA VAL A 377 2.00 31.89 3.90
C VAL A 377 2.33 32.42 5.28
N LEU A 378 3.08 33.52 5.34
CA LEU A 378 3.31 34.24 6.60
C LEU A 378 2.15 35.21 6.84
N SER A 379 1.56 35.18 8.04
CA SER A 379 0.37 35.98 8.32
C SER A 379 0.23 36.38 9.79
N PHE A 380 -0.58 37.40 10.04
CA PHE A 380 -1.19 37.62 11.33
C PHE A 380 -2.56 36.95 11.39
N ILE A 381 -2.74 36.07 12.37
CA ILE A 381 -4.06 35.51 12.65
C ILE A 381 -4.92 36.58 13.34
N LYS A 382 -6.11 36.85 12.80
CA LYS A 382 -7.05 37.88 13.29
C LYS A 382 -8.19 37.29 14.12
N ALA A 383 -8.66 36.10 13.74
CA ALA A 383 -9.76 35.43 14.44
C ALA A 383 -9.73 33.92 14.21
N TYR A 384 -10.28 33.18 15.17
CA TYR A 384 -10.55 31.76 15.06
C TYR A 384 -11.99 31.47 15.53
N GLU A 385 -12.79 30.83 14.69
CA GLU A 385 -14.15 30.42 15.02
C GLU A 385 -14.19 28.91 15.31
N GLY A 386 -14.24 28.54 16.60
CA GLY A 386 -14.09 27.15 17.04
C GLY A 386 -15.16 26.17 16.56
N GLN A 387 -16.39 26.62 16.25
CA GLN A 387 -17.45 25.73 15.76
C GLN A 387 -17.25 25.31 14.31
N THR A 388 -16.78 26.23 13.46
CA THR A 388 -16.57 26.01 12.03
C THR A 388 -15.12 25.66 11.71
N ARG A 389 -14.22 25.80 12.69
CA ARG A 389 -12.76 25.71 12.57
C ARG A 389 -12.18 26.70 11.54
N MET A 390 -12.85 27.83 11.34
CA MET A 390 -12.40 28.86 10.39
C MET A 390 -11.37 29.76 11.06
N LEU A 391 -10.21 29.88 10.42
CA LEU A 391 -9.14 30.79 10.79
C LEU A 391 -9.14 31.98 9.81
N THR A 392 -9.29 33.19 10.33
CA THR A 392 -9.15 34.42 9.56
C THR A 392 -7.76 34.99 9.77
N PHE A 393 -7.04 35.25 8.68
CA PHE A 393 -5.66 35.72 8.71
C PHE A 393 -5.40 36.83 7.67
N ASP A 394 -4.34 37.58 7.90
CA ASP A 394 -3.91 38.74 7.14
C ASP A 394 -2.46 38.53 6.74
N GLU A 395 -2.20 38.42 5.45
CA GLU A 395 -0.89 38.03 4.93
C GLU A 395 0.12 39.17 5.08
N ILE A 396 1.31 38.81 5.53
CA ILE A 396 2.40 39.76 5.79
C ILE A 396 3.69 39.24 5.17
N GLU A 397 4.60 40.16 4.94
CA GLU A 397 5.92 39.87 4.41
C GLU A 397 6.99 40.22 5.45
N TRP A 398 7.93 39.30 5.65
CA TRP A 398 9.08 39.52 6.52
C TRP A 398 10.27 40.00 5.69
N VAL A 399 10.63 41.28 5.83
CA VAL A 399 11.74 41.88 5.09
C VAL A 399 12.95 41.99 6.00
N MET A 400 14.10 41.50 5.56
CA MET A 400 15.36 41.61 6.30
C MET A 400 16.10 42.88 5.92
N GLN A 401 16.83 43.48 6.87
CA GLN A 401 17.62 44.71 6.64
C GLN A 401 18.66 44.56 5.51
N GLU A 402 19.11 43.33 5.25
CA GLU A 402 20.06 43.01 4.17
C GLU A 402 19.41 42.91 2.79
N ASP A 403 18.08 42.86 2.68
CA ASP A 403 17.36 42.82 1.40
C ASP A 403 17.25 44.22 0.79
N THR A 404 18.39 44.76 0.36
CA THR A 404 18.48 46.12 -0.18
C THR A 404 17.55 46.34 -1.37
N LYS A 405 17.28 45.29 -2.16
CA LYS A 405 16.39 45.38 -3.31
C LYS A 405 14.94 45.54 -2.87
N ARG A 406 14.48 44.73 -1.91
CA ARG A 406 13.11 44.82 -1.42
C ARG A 406 12.87 46.11 -0.64
N ILE A 407 13.87 46.56 0.11
CA ILE A 407 13.86 47.86 0.81
C ILE A 407 13.63 49.02 -0.16
N ASP A 408 14.39 49.06 -1.27
CA ASP A 408 14.23 50.07 -2.31
C ASP A 408 12.84 50.02 -2.98
N GLU A 409 12.34 48.81 -3.27
CA GLU A 409 11.01 48.59 -3.86
C GLU A 409 9.87 49.09 -2.98
N LEU A 410 10.01 48.92 -1.66
CA LEU A 410 9.03 49.33 -0.67
C LEU A 410 9.21 50.79 -0.21
N GLY A 411 10.29 51.45 -0.63
CA GLY A 411 10.62 52.82 -0.24
C GLY A 411 10.96 52.97 1.25
N LEU A 412 11.56 51.94 1.84
CA LEU A 412 11.98 51.89 3.25
C LEU A 412 13.42 52.40 3.42
N ASP A 413 13.77 52.85 4.61
CA ASP A 413 15.15 53.23 4.98
C ASP A 413 15.79 52.15 5.87
N ALA A 414 16.85 51.53 5.37
CA ALA A 414 17.55 50.43 6.04
C ALA A 414 18.12 50.80 7.43
N ASN A 415 18.38 52.08 7.73
CA ASN A 415 18.96 52.52 8.99
C ASN A 415 17.91 52.93 10.02
N SER A 416 16.75 53.45 9.60
CA SER A 416 15.69 53.85 10.54
C SER A 416 14.59 52.81 10.73
N ASP A 417 14.22 52.10 9.67
CA ASP A 417 13.00 51.29 9.66
C ASP A 417 13.24 49.85 10.17
N PHE A 418 14.50 49.45 10.34
CA PHE A 418 14.92 48.11 10.76
C PHE A 418 15.66 48.13 12.11
N PRO A 419 15.07 48.68 13.20
CA PRO A 419 15.75 48.80 14.48
C PRO A 419 16.17 47.45 15.09
N ASN A 420 15.49 46.36 14.71
CA ASN A 420 15.77 44.99 15.14
C ASN A 420 16.29 44.10 14.00
N GLY A 421 16.74 44.69 12.88
CA GLY A 421 17.27 43.96 11.72
C GLY A 421 16.23 43.38 10.76
N PHE A 422 14.93 43.58 11.03
CA PHE A 422 13.82 43.18 10.16
C PHE A 422 12.69 44.22 10.17
N TYR A 423 11.81 44.14 9.17
CA TYR A 423 10.59 44.93 9.03
C TYR A 423 9.44 44.02 8.57
N ILE A 424 8.29 44.09 9.25
CA ILE A 424 7.09 43.35 8.86
C ILE A 424 6.27 44.27 7.94
N TYR A 425 6.27 43.96 6.65
CA TYR A 425 5.50 44.70 5.66
C TYR A 425 4.11 44.07 5.50
N ASN A 426 3.07 44.84 5.81
CA ASN A 426 1.71 44.48 5.44
C ASN A 426 1.28 45.31 4.23
N LYS A 427 1.08 44.64 3.09
CA LYS A 427 0.69 45.27 1.83
C LYS A 427 -0.76 45.77 1.83
N SER A 428 -1.66 45.10 2.54
CA SER A 428 -3.11 45.39 2.51
C SER A 428 -3.79 44.83 3.75
N ASP A 429 -4.77 45.55 4.30
CA ASP A 429 -5.63 45.05 5.39
C ASP A 429 -6.68 44.00 4.91
N GLN A 430 -6.42 43.30 3.80
CA GLN A 430 -7.33 42.28 3.28
C GLN A 430 -7.10 40.97 4.02
N THR A 431 -8.17 40.38 4.56
CA THR A 431 -8.09 39.12 5.31
C THR A 431 -8.62 37.97 4.48
N ASN A 432 -7.91 36.84 4.54
CA ASN A 432 -8.35 35.55 4.02
C ASN A 432 -8.94 34.70 5.15
N SER A 433 -9.74 33.69 4.80
CA SER A 433 -10.33 32.78 5.78
C SER A 433 -10.38 31.36 5.25
N LEU A 434 -9.74 30.44 5.96
CA LEU A 434 -9.64 29.03 5.60
C LEU A 434 -9.98 28.14 6.80
N LYS A 435 -10.38 26.91 6.52
CA LYS A 435 -10.65 25.91 7.56
C LYS A 435 -9.34 25.27 8.02
N ILE A 436 -9.21 25.05 9.33
CA ILE A 436 -8.10 24.28 9.91
C ILE A 436 -8.42 22.79 9.84
N ALA A 437 -7.50 22.00 9.29
CA ALA A 437 -7.58 20.53 9.22
C ALA A 437 -7.71 19.91 10.62
N GLU A 438 -8.36 18.74 10.72
CA GLU A 438 -8.66 18.14 12.05
C GLU A 438 -7.41 17.78 12.85
N ASN A 439 -6.42 17.25 12.15
CA ASN A 439 -5.11 16.84 12.64
C ASN A 439 -4.03 17.93 12.45
N ALA A 440 -4.43 19.19 12.24
CA ALA A 440 -3.47 20.25 12.01
C ALA A 440 -2.50 20.38 13.18
N LYS A 441 -1.21 20.50 12.86
CA LYS A 441 -0.16 20.62 13.87
C LYS A 441 0.02 22.10 14.20
N VAL A 442 -0.01 22.45 15.48
CA VAL A 442 0.23 23.81 15.95
C VAL A 442 1.53 23.85 16.74
N TYR A 443 2.49 24.61 16.25
CA TYR A 443 3.81 24.78 16.85
C TYR A 443 3.95 26.20 17.37
N LEU A 444 3.99 26.35 18.69
CA LEU A 444 4.12 27.64 19.34
C LEU A 444 5.56 27.89 19.82
N VAL A 445 6.00 29.14 19.85
CA VAL A 445 7.33 29.50 20.37
C VAL A 445 7.43 29.06 21.83
N ASN A 446 8.54 28.38 22.15
CA ASN A 446 8.87 28.00 23.52
C ASN A 446 9.82 29.03 24.14
N TRP A 447 9.28 29.85 25.03
CA TRP A 447 10.04 30.90 25.72
C TRP A 447 11.16 30.38 26.65
N HIS A 448 11.15 29.10 27.01
CA HIS A 448 12.21 28.47 27.82
C HIS A 448 13.30 27.80 26.97
N ASP A 449 13.03 27.57 25.68
CA ASP A 449 13.96 27.01 24.71
C ASP A 449 13.59 27.49 23.30
N LEU A 450 14.14 28.64 22.92
CA LEU A 450 13.88 29.26 21.61
C LEU A 450 14.38 28.42 20.42
N SER A 451 15.11 27.33 20.68
CA SER A 451 15.59 26.42 19.64
C SER A 451 14.52 25.41 19.20
N ASN A 452 13.45 25.26 19.98
CA ASN A 452 12.41 24.27 19.74
C ASN A 452 11.01 24.88 19.92
N HIS A 453 10.05 24.46 19.11
CA HIS A 453 8.65 24.81 19.31
C HIS A 453 7.95 23.82 20.26
N THR A 454 6.91 24.31 20.94
CA THR A 454 5.98 23.49 21.71
C THR A 454 4.82 23.09 20.80
N LEU A 455 4.63 21.78 20.59
CA LEU A 455 3.47 21.26 19.87
C LEU A 455 2.21 21.36 20.74
N THR A 456 1.11 21.86 20.16
CA THR A 456 -0.19 22.00 20.81
C THR A 456 -1.33 21.81 19.79
N ASP A 457 -2.57 22.04 20.21
CA ASP A 457 -3.78 22.01 19.39
C ASP A 457 -4.34 23.42 19.13
N VAL A 458 -5.48 23.50 18.45
CA VAL A 458 -6.17 24.76 18.15
C VAL A 458 -6.67 25.50 19.40
N ASN A 459 -6.85 24.82 20.53
CA ASN A 459 -7.19 25.49 21.80
C ASN A 459 -5.96 26.20 22.35
N GLY A 460 -4.80 25.55 22.31
CA GLY A 460 -3.52 26.19 22.66
C GLY A 460 -3.19 27.38 21.77
N LEU A 461 -3.51 27.31 20.47
CA LEU A 461 -3.42 28.46 19.57
C LEU A 461 -4.33 29.61 20.03
N ALA A 462 -5.59 29.33 20.35
CA ALA A 462 -6.55 30.35 20.79
C ALA A 462 -6.13 31.02 22.10
N GLU A 463 -5.56 30.25 23.04
CA GLU A 463 -4.95 30.79 24.27
C GLU A 463 -3.78 31.72 23.94
N ARG A 464 -2.86 31.29 23.06
CA ARG A 464 -1.72 32.11 22.63
C ARG A 464 -2.14 33.41 21.95
N MET A 465 -3.13 33.36 21.07
CA MET A 465 -3.67 34.53 20.39
C MET A 465 -4.31 35.54 21.36
N ALA A 466 -4.80 35.09 22.51
CA ALA A 466 -5.36 35.96 23.54
C ALA A 466 -4.29 36.67 24.38
N GLU A 467 -3.06 36.15 24.42
CA GLU A 467 -1.94 36.73 25.16
C GLU A 467 -1.33 37.92 24.40
N TYR A 468 -1.00 37.73 23.12
CA TYR A 468 -0.44 38.76 22.25
C TYR A 468 -0.61 38.39 20.77
N GLN A 469 -0.45 39.39 19.90
CA GLN A 469 -0.43 39.18 18.45
C GLN A 469 0.98 38.74 18.02
N ALA A 470 1.05 37.62 17.29
CA ALA A 470 2.29 37.06 16.76
C ALA A 470 2.15 36.77 15.25
N PRO A 471 3.24 36.76 14.49
CA PRO A 471 3.27 36.25 13.13
C PRO A 471 3.31 34.72 13.10
N TYR A 472 2.62 34.12 12.13
CA TYR A 472 2.52 32.67 11.96
C TYR A 472 2.75 32.27 10.50
N HIS A 473 3.57 31.25 10.29
CA HIS A 473 3.64 30.50 9.04
C HIS A 473 2.46 29.52 9.01
N LEU A 474 1.64 29.63 7.97
CA LEU A 474 0.53 28.73 7.70
C LEU A 474 0.93 27.85 6.51
N THR A 475 0.93 26.53 6.71
CA THR A 475 1.01 25.58 5.61
C THR A 475 -0.41 25.21 5.22
N ILE A 476 -0.78 25.55 3.99
CA ILE A 476 -2.09 25.29 3.42
C ILE A 476 -1.93 24.14 2.42
N GLU A 477 -2.63 23.05 2.66
CA GLU A 477 -2.66 21.87 1.80
C GLU A 477 -4.09 21.72 1.28
N ASP A 478 -4.26 21.69 -0.04
CA ASP A 478 -5.57 21.50 -0.70
C ASP A 478 -6.67 22.45 -0.18
N GLY A 479 -6.30 23.71 0.11
CA GLY A 479 -7.21 24.75 0.57
C GLY A 479 -7.62 24.66 2.04
N VAL A 480 -6.96 23.81 2.84
CA VAL A 480 -7.12 23.77 4.31
C VAL A 480 -5.79 23.99 5.01
N ILE A 481 -5.82 24.58 6.20
CA ILE A 481 -4.61 24.83 6.99
C ILE A 481 -4.21 23.53 7.70
N ALA A 482 -3.08 22.96 7.27
CA ALA A 482 -2.53 21.70 7.78
C ALA A 482 -1.51 21.91 8.90
N GLU A 483 -0.79 23.03 8.89
CA GLU A 483 0.20 23.36 9.93
C GLU A 483 0.18 24.86 10.24
N ILE A 484 0.39 25.19 11.52
CA ILE A 484 0.49 26.56 12.03
C ILE A 484 1.76 26.64 12.88
N LEU A 485 2.71 27.47 12.46
CA LEU A 485 3.99 27.63 13.12
C LEU A 485 4.20 29.08 13.52
N GLU A 486 4.28 29.35 14.82
CA GLU A 486 4.55 30.69 15.34
C GLU A 486 5.99 31.12 15.05
N GLN A 487 6.16 32.31 14.46
CA GLN A 487 7.45 32.91 14.22
C GLN A 487 7.88 33.76 15.42
N TYR A 488 9.07 33.47 15.95
CA TYR A 488 9.67 34.25 17.02
C TYR A 488 10.02 35.67 16.53
N THR A 489 9.57 36.67 17.29
CA THR A 489 9.92 38.08 17.11
C THR A 489 10.86 38.52 18.24
N PRO A 490 12.15 38.82 17.95
CA PRO A 490 13.16 39.20 18.94
C PRO A 490 12.89 40.44 19.79
#